data_AF-A0A2M7SRB6-F1
#
_entry.id   AF-A0A2M7SRB6-F1
#
_cell.length_a   1.000
_cell.length_b   1.000
_cell.length_c   1.000
_cell.angle_alpha   90.00
_cell.angle_beta   90.00
_cell.angle_gamma   90.00
#
_symmetry.space_group_name_H-M   'P 1'
#
loop_
_entity.id
_entity.type
_entity.pdbx_description
1 polymer ?
#
loop_
_entity_poly.entity_id
_entity_poly.type
_entity_poly.pdbx_seq_one_letter_code
_entity_poly.pdbx_strand_id
1 'polypeptide(L)' 'WKKVDAESALRATNLRFKRRFAHVEQGAREQGKKVSELSLDEMESLWQEAKRQ' A
#
# COMPACT_ATOMS: atom_id res chain seq x y z
N TRP A 1 -10.56 19.49 24.74
CA TRP A 1 -10.35 18.03 24.67
C TRP A 1 -10.36 17.54 23.22
N LYS A 2 -9.19 17.37 22.59
CA LYS A 2 -9.10 16.69 21.28
C LYS A 2 -9.09 15.17 21.50
N LYS A 3 -10.25 14.58 21.80
CA LYS A 3 -10.43 13.11 21.89
C LYS A 3 -10.56 12.43 20.51
N VAL A 4 -10.48 13.20 19.42
CA VAL A 4 -10.97 12.76 18.10
C VAL A 4 -9.95 12.02 17.25
N ASP A 5 -8.64 12.25 17.35
CA ASP A 5 -7.82 11.93 16.16
C ASP A 5 -6.76 10.85 16.29
N ALA A 6 -6.59 10.17 17.43
CA ALA A 6 -5.64 9.05 17.47
C ALA A 6 -6.18 7.84 16.68
N GLU A 7 -7.42 7.41 16.96
CA GLU A 7 -8.06 6.31 16.23
C GLU A 7 -8.37 6.68 14.77
N SER A 8 -8.78 7.92 14.52
CA SER A 8 -9.09 8.39 13.17
C SER A 8 -7.83 8.52 12.32
N ALA A 9 -6.73 9.06 12.87
CA ALA A 9 -5.43 9.08 12.18
C ALA A 9 -4.87 7.67 11.98
N LEU A 10 -5.06 6.76 12.95
CA LEU A 10 -4.65 5.36 12.82
C LEU A 10 -5.44 4.65 11.71
N ARG A 11 -6.77 4.83 11.67
CA ARG A 11 -7.64 4.30 10.60
C ARG A 11 -7.29 4.88 9.25
N ALA A 12 -7.05 6.19 9.16
CA ALA A 12 -6.65 6.85 7.92
C ALA A 12 -5.28 6.35 7.43
N THR A 13 -4.33 6.14 8.34
CA THR A 13 -3.01 5.58 8.01
C THR A 13 -3.12 4.13 7.54
N ASN A 14 -3.92 3.32 8.24
CA ASN A 14 -4.21 1.94 7.82
C ASN A 14 -4.88 1.89 6.44
N LEU A 15 -5.83 2.79 6.18
CA LEU A 15 -6.52 2.85 4.88
C LEU A 15 -5.56 3.24 3.75
N ARG A 16 -4.64 4.18 4.00
CA ARG A 16 -3.57 4.55 3.05
C ARG A 16 -2.65 3.37 2.77
N PHE A 17 -2.24 2.64 3.82
CA PHE A 17 -1.41 1.45 3.65
C PHE A 17 -2.14 0.37 2.86
N LYS A 18 -3.40 0.10 3.19
CA LYS A 18 -4.24 -0.88 2.51
C LYS A 18 -4.47 -0.55 1.04
N ARG A 19 -4.69 0.73 0.70
CA ARG A 19 -4.80 1.21 -0.69
C ARG A 19 -3.50 0.96 -1.46
N ARG A 20 -2.35 1.29 -0.87
CA ARG A 20 -1.05 1.08 -1.50
C ARG A 20 -0.75 -0.40 -1.70
N PHE A 21 -1.02 -1.21 -0.69
CA PHE A 21 -0.80 -2.65 -0.75
C PHE A 21 -1.70 -3.31 -1.81
N ALA A 22 -2.95 -2.88 -1.92
CA ALA A 22 -3.85 -3.36 -2.98
C ALA A 22 -3.32 -3.04 -4.39
N HIS A 23 -2.70 -1.87 -4.58
CA HIS A 23 -2.07 -1.50 -5.85
C HIS A 23 -0.85 -2.37 -6.16
N VAL A 24 -0.01 -2.64 -5.15
CA VAL A 24 1.12 -3.57 -5.29
C VAL A 24 0.65 -5.00 -5.58
N GLU A 25 -0.40 -5.49 -4.92
CA GLU A 25 -1.00 -6.80 -5.21
C GLU A 25 -1.56 -6.88 -6.64
N GLN A 26 -2.18 -5.81 -7.11
CA GLN A 26 -2.68 -5.73 -8.48
C GLN A 26 -1.52 -5.79 -9.48
N GLY A 27 -0.48 -4.97 -9.30
CA GLY A 27 0.70 -4.98 -10.16
C GLY A 27 1.45 -6.32 -10.13
N ALA A 28 1.55 -6.97 -8.98
CA ALA A 28 2.11 -8.32 -8.87
C ALA A 28 1.28 -9.33 -9.68
N ARG A 29 -0.05 -9.26 -9.54
CA ARG A 29 -0.99 -10.14 -10.24
C ARG A 29 -0.96 -9.95 -11.75
N GLU A 30 -0.80 -8.72 -12.23
CA GLU A 30 -0.63 -8.42 -13.65
C GLU A 30 0.66 -9.02 -14.22
N GLN A 31 1.71 -9.09 -13.40
CA GLN A 31 2.96 -9.78 -13.73
C GLN A 31 2.88 -11.30 -13.56
N GLY A 32 1.73 -11.84 -13.12
CA GLY A 32 1.56 -13.27 -12.83
C GLY A 32 2.34 -13.78 -11.62
N LYS A 33 2.84 -12.88 -10.77
CA LYS A 33 3.63 -13.18 -9.57
C LYS A 33 2.83 -12.86 -8.30
N LYS A 34 3.19 -13.46 -7.17
CA LYS A 34 2.71 -12.98 -5.86
C LYS A 34 3.58 -11.82 -5.39
N VAL A 35 3.03 -10.97 -4.51
CA VAL A 35 3.81 -9.89 -3.87
C VAL A 35 5.03 -10.44 -3.13
N SER A 36 4.91 -11.64 -2.56
CA SER A 36 6.01 -12.36 -1.89
C SER A 36 7.14 -12.80 -2.84
N GLU A 37 6.87 -12.86 -4.14
CA GLU A 37 7.82 -13.26 -5.19
C GLU A 37 8.43 -12.05 -5.92
N LEU A 38 7.92 -10.84 -5.63
CA LEU A 38 8.51 -9.61 -6.14
C LEU A 38 9.88 -9.40 -5.51
N SER A 39 10.83 -8.96 -6.32
CA SER A 39 12.08 -8.43 -5.79
C SER A 39 11.82 -7.12 -5.05
N LEU A 40 12.71 -6.75 -4.13
CA LEU A 40 12.62 -5.48 -3.39
C LEU A 40 12.50 -4.27 -4.34
N ASP A 41 13.17 -4.32 -5.49
CA ASP A 41 13.11 -3.28 -6.53
C ASP A 41 11.73 -3.22 -7.21
N GLU A 42 11.15 -4.36 -7.61
CA GLU A 42 9.81 -4.42 -8.20
C GLU A 42 8.75 -3.95 -7.19
N MET A 43 8.89 -4.37 -5.92
CA MET A 43 7.99 -3.95 -4.84
C MET A 43 8.12 -2.45 -4.55
N GLU A 44 9.33 -1.89 -4.53
CA GLU A 44 9.56 -0.46 -4.39
C GLU A 44 8.93 0.31 -5.56
N SER A 45 9.13 -0.12 -6.81
CA SER A 45 8.56 0.55 -7.98
C SER A 45 7.03 0.62 -7.90
N LEU A 46 6.37 -0.52 -7.67
CA LEU A 46 4.91 -0.59 -7.51
C LEU A 46 4.43 0.23 -6.32
N TRP A 47 5.21 0.28 -5.24
CA TRP A 47 4.88 1.08 -4.05
C TRP A 47 5.02 2.59 -4.31
N GLN A 48 6.00 3.02 -5.11
CA GLN A 48 6.16 4.41 -5.53
C GLN A 48 5.04 4.83 -6.49
N GLU A 49 4.61 3.94 -7.40
CA GLU A 49 3.43 4.16 -8.25
C GLU A 49 2.16 4.31 -7.40
N ALA A 50 1.96 3.42 -6.43
CA ALA A 50 0.85 3.49 -5.50
C ALA A 50 0.85 4.72 -4.57
N LYS A 51 2.01 5.37 -4.38
CA LYS A 51 2.13 6.65 -3.67
C LYS A 51 1.79 7.85 -4.56
N ARG A 52 1.90 7.71 -5.88
CA ARG A 52 1.64 8.76 -6.87
C ARG A 52 0.16 8.81 -7.29
N GLN A 53 -0.57 7.70 -7.13
CA GLN A 53 -2.03 7.67 -7.13
C GLN A 53 -2.63 8.28 -5.86
#